data_AF-A0A1J9Q6V3-F1
#
_entry.id   AF-A0A1J9Q6V3-F1
#
_cell.length_a   1.000
_cell.length_b   1.000
_cell.length_c   1.000
_cell.angle_alpha   90.00
_cell.angle_beta   90.00
_cell.angle_gamma   90.00
#
_symmetry.space_group_name_H-M   'P 1'
#
loop_
_entity.id
_entity.type
_entity.pdbx_description
1 polymer ?
#
loop_
_entity_poly.entity_id
_entity_poly.type
_entity_poly.pdbx_seq_one_letter_code
_entity_poly.pdbx_strand_id
1 'polypeptide(L)'
;MTFLSIRDQQETIHVNSTLASLFKMLAQSATRARMASTVARRGFHTTRPQMASPFHYPEGPRTNLPFNPLTKHFFWRYWAFMGVGFGLPFGIAGEIIATNLALQ
;
A
#
# COMPACT_ATOMS: atom_id res chain seq x y z
N MET A 1 51.11 34.45 8.96
CA MET A 1 50.82 33.39 7.97
C MET A 1 49.85 32.32 8.49
N THR A 2 48.98 32.60 9.48
CA THR A 2 48.16 31.56 10.15
C THR A 2 46.68 31.57 9.76
N PHE A 3 46.13 32.69 9.28
CA PHE A 3 44.68 32.84 9.06
C PHE A 3 44.18 32.33 7.69
N LEU A 4 45.09 32.17 6.71
CA LEU A 4 44.75 31.57 5.42
C LEU A 4 44.82 30.04 5.50
N SER A 5 45.83 29.49 6.20
CA SER A 5 45.99 28.05 6.40
C SER A 5 44.82 27.41 7.17
N ILE A 6 44.25 28.11 8.16
CA ILE A 6 43.12 27.57 8.96
C ILE A 6 41.83 27.48 8.13
N ARG A 7 41.59 28.44 7.22
CA ARG A 7 40.38 28.44 6.38
C ARG A 7 40.37 27.26 5.41
N ASP A 8 41.52 26.95 4.81
CA ASP A 8 41.67 25.79 3.91
C ASP A 8 41.42 24.45 4.65
N GLN A 9 41.83 24.35 5.92
CA GLN A 9 41.55 23.16 6.73
C GLN A 9 40.07 23.04 7.10
N GLN A 10 39.37 24.15 7.36
CA GLN A 10 37.94 24.10 7.68
C GLN A 10 37.09 23.72 6.45
N GLU A 11 37.41 24.27 5.28
CA GLU A 11 36.69 23.95 4.04
C GLU A 11 36.85 22.47 3.65
N THR A 12 38.06 21.93 3.78
CA THR A 12 38.32 20.50 3.51
C THR A 12 37.60 19.57 4.49
N ILE A 13 37.52 19.92 5.78
CA ILE A 13 36.76 19.15 6.79
C ILE A 13 35.25 19.19 6.51
N HIS A 14 34.71 20.35 6.12
CA HIS A 14 33.29 20.50 5.82
C HIS A 14 32.89 19.74 4.55
N VAL A 15 33.73 19.72 3.53
CA VAL A 15 33.49 18.94 2.30
C VAL A 15 33.61 17.43 2.57
N ASN A 16 34.63 16.96 3.30
CA ASN A 16 34.77 15.52 3.57
C ASN A 16 33.63 14.95 4.45
N SER A 17 33.14 15.73 5.42
CA SER A 17 32.03 15.31 6.28
C SER A 17 30.69 15.24 5.54
N THR A 18 30.43 16.19 4.63
CA THR A 18 29.23 16.17 3.79
C THR A 18 29.26 15.02 2.78
N LEU A 19 30.39 14.79 2.11
CA LEU A 19 30.54 13.65 1.20
C LEU A 19 30.40 12.32 1.95
N ALA A 20 31.05 12.15 3.10
CA ALA A 20 30.93 10.93 3.90
C ALA A 20 29.48 10.68 4.36
N SER A 21 28.75 11.73 4.76
CA SER A 21 27.33 11.66 5.11
C SER A 21 26.47 11.25 3.91
N LEU A 22 26.68 11.88 2.75
CA LEU A 22 25.98 11.56 1.51
C LEU A 22 26.24 10.11 1.07
N PHE A 23 27.50 9.64 1.10
CA PHE A 23 27.83 8.24 0.81
C PHE A 23 27.13 7.28 1.76
N LYS A 24 27.09 7.59 3.06
CA LYS A 24 26.39 6.78 4.06
C LYS A 24 24.89 6.75 3.82
N MET A 25 24.28 7.90 3.48
CA MET A 25 22.85 8.00 3.14
C MET A 25 22.52 7.24 1.85
N LEU A 26 23.36 7.36 0.81
CA LEU A 26 23.18 6.61 -0.44
C LEU A 26 23.30 5.11 -0.23
N ALA A 27 24.29 4.65 0.56
CA ALA A 27 24.48 3.23 0.86
C ALA A 27 23.30 2.64 1.65
N GLN A 28 22.79 3.39 2.65
CA GLN A 28 21.60 2.98 3.40
C GLN A 28 20.34 2.95 2.53
N SER A 29 20.15 3.96 1.69
CA SER A 29 19.00 4.04 0.77
C SER A 29 19.02 2.91 -0.25
N ALA A 30 20.19 2.61 -0.83
CA ALA A 30 20.37 1.51 -1.78
C ALA A 30 20.11 0.15 -1.13
N THR A 31 20.53 -0.04 0.13
CA THR A 31 20.26 -1.29 0.86
C THR A 31 18.77 -1.46 1.15
N ARG A 32 18.09 -0.41 1.61
CA ARG A 32 16.63 -0.43 1.86
C ARG A 32 15.83 -0.65 0.57
N ALA A 33 16.23 -0.02 -0.54
CA ALA A 33 15.61 -0.22 -1.85
C ALA A 33 15.76 -1.69 -2.35
N ARG A 34 16.94 -2.30 -2.14
CA ARG A 34 17.16 -3.72 -2.45
C ARG A 34 16.36 -4.67 -1.56
N MET A 35 16.19 -4.34 -0.27
CA MET A 35 15.38 -5.13 0.65
C MET A 35 13.87 -5.04 0.34
N ALA A 36 13.37 -3.90 -0.14
CA ALA A 36 11.97 -3.75 -0.52
C ALA A 36 11.57 -4.72 -1.64
N SER A 37 12.47 -4.97 -2.60
CA SER A 37 12.20 -5.91 -3.71
C SER A 37 12.26 -7.38 -3.27
N THR A 38 13.02 -7.73 -2.24
CA THR A 38 13.07 -9.10 -1.70
C THR A 38 11.87 -9.42 -0.81
N VAL A 39 11.37 -8.45 -0.03
CA VAL A 39 10.15 -8.59 0.78
C VAL A 39 8.91 -8.80 -0.10
N ALA A 40 8.80 -8.07 -1.22
CA ALA A 40 7.70 -8.26 -2.18
C ALA A 40 7.67 -9.67 -2.80
N ARG A 41 8.82 -10.37 -2.86
CA ARG A 41 8.93 -11.72 -3.42
C ARG A 41 8.73 -12.84 -2.39
N ARG A 42 8.60 -12.52 -1.10
CA ARG A 42 8.52 -13.52 -0.02
C ARG A 42 7.16 -14.20 0.15
N GLY A 43 6.19 -13.96 -0.74
CA GLY A 43 4.93 -14.73 -0.77
C GLY A 43 4.27 -14.85 0.60
N PHE A 44 4.20 -13.73 1.34
CA PHE A 44 3.62 -13.73 2.69
C PHE A 44 2.13 -14.02 2.60
N HIS A 45 1.76 -15.27 2.88
CA HIS A 45 0.38 -15.71 3.02
C HIS A 45 0.00 -15.71 4.50
N THR A 46 -1.10 -15.06 4.86
CA THR A 46 -1.62 -15.03 6.24
C THR A 46 -2.34 -16.32 6.62
N THR A 47 -2.53 -17.24 5.68
CA THR A 47 -3.26 -18.50 5.86
C THR A 47 -2.48 -19.65 5.24
N ARG A 48 -2.38 -20.77 5.97
CA ARG A 48 -1.75 -22.01 5.49
C ARG A 48 -2.64 -22.65 4.41
N PRO A 49 -2.10 -23.13 3.27
CA PRO A 49 -2.89 -23.79 2.25
C PRO A 49 -3.62 -25.02 2.81
N GLN A 50 -4.94 -25.09 2.63
CA GLN A 50 -5.76 -26.21 3.10
C GLN A 50 -5.89 -27.26 1.99
N MET A 51 -4.82 -28.03 1.76
CA MET A 51 -4.74 -29.03 0.66
C MET A 51 -5.35 -30.40 1.01
N ALA A 52 -6.09 -30.50 2.12
CA ALA A 52 -6.62 -31.78 2.62
C ALA A 52 -7.97 -32.19 1.98
N SER A 53 -8.51 -31.36 1.08
CA SER A 53 -9.79 -31.61 0.41
C SER A 53 -9.60 -32.55 -0.79
N PRO A 54 -10.46 -33.58 -0.97
CA PRO A 54 -10.49 -34.40 -2.19
C PRO A 54 -10.75 -33.57 -3.47
N PHE A 55 -11.33 -32.39 -3.33
CA PHE A 55 -11.56 -31.44 -4.42
C PHE A 55 -10.39 -30.46 -4.55
N HIS A 56 -9.78 -30.41 -5.73
CA HIS A 56 -8.73 -29.46 -6.08
C HIS A 56 -9.37 -28.13 -6.49
N TYR A 57 -9.33 -27.17 -5.57
CA TYR A 57 -9.64 -25.80 -5.90
C TYR A 57 -8.43 -25.15 -6.56
N PRO A 58 -8.63 -24.21 -7.49
CA PRO A 58 -7.52 -23.48 -8.07
C PRO A 58 -6.73 -22.81 -6.94
N GLU A 59 -5.46 -23.18 -6.79
CA GLU A 59 -4.54 -22.49 -5.89
C GLU A 59 -3.86 -21.33 -6.61
N GLY A 60 -3.52 -20.28 -5.85
CA GLY A 60 -2.78 -19.13 -6.37
C GLY A 60 -3.36 -17.79 -5.91
N PRO A 61 -2.69 -16.68 -6.25
CA PRO A 61 -3.19 -15.35 -5.92
C PRO A 61 -4.60 -15.16 -6.48
N ARG A 62 -5.51 -14.65 -5.63
CA ARG A 62 -6.88 -14.24 -5.99
C ARG A 62 -7.85 -15.39 -6.29
N THR A 63 -7.43 -16.64 -6.26
CA THR A 63 -8.34 -17.79 -6.46
C THR A 63 -9.28 -18.01 -5.27
N ASN A 64 -8.98 -17.40 -4.13
CA ASN A 64 -9.81 -17.36 -2.93
C ASN A 64 -10.85 -16.22 -2.94
N LEU A 65 -10.86 -15.38 -3.98
CA LEU A 65 -11.80 -14.25 -4.05
C LEU A 65 -13.09 -14.70 -4.74
N PRO A 66 -14.26 -14.40 -4.16
CA PRO A 66 -15.56 -14.72 -4.78
C PRO A 66 -15.90 -13.81 -5.97
N PHE A 67 -14.98 -12.94 -6.41
CA PHE A 67 -15.15 -12.02 -7.52
C PHE A 67 -13.86 -11.89 -8.33
N ASN A 68 -14.00 -11.62 -9.63
CA ASN A 68 -12.86 -11.41 -10.53
C ASN A 68 -12.40 -9.94 -10.55
N PRO A 69 -11.21 -9.60 -10.03
CA PRO A 69 -10.75 -8.22 -9.99
C PRO A 69 -9.97 -7.78 -11.25
N LEU A 70 -9.82 -8.64 -12.27
CA LEU A 70 -9.13 -8.32 -13.53
C LEU A 70 -10.07 -7.85 -14.65
N THR A 71 -11.38 -7.78 -14.40
CA THR A 71 -12.31 -7.29 -15.43
C THR A 71 -12.09 -5.79 -15.68
N LYS A 72 -12.17 -5.35 -16.95
CA LYS A 72 -12.08 -3.92 -17.33
C LYS A 72 -13.00 -3.02 -16.50
N HIS A 73 -14.17 -3.55 -16.15
CA HIS A 73 -15.21 -2.83 -15.41
C HIS A 73 -15.14 -3.06 -13.89
N PHE A 74 -14.06 -3.64 -13.36
CA PHE A 74 -13.94 -3.94 -11.94
C PHE A 74 -14.06 -2.68 -11.08
N PHE A 75 -13.44 -1.58 -11.50
CA PHE A 75 -13.51 -0.30 -10.80
C PHE A 75 -14.97 0.15 -10.58
N TRP A 76 -15.76 0.15 -11.65
CA TRP A 76 -17.17 0.53 -11.58
C TRP A 76 -17.98 -0.43 -10.71
N ARG A 77 -17.78 -1.74 -10.86
CA ARG A 77 -18.49 -2.75 -10.07
C ARG A 77 -18.17 -2.65 -8.58
N TYR A 78 -16.91 -2.43 -8.24
CA TYR A 78 -16.44 -2.28 -6.86
C TYR A 78 -17.04 -1.03 -6.21
N TRP A 79 -16.97 0.12 -6.88
CA TRP A 79 -17.54 1.36 -6.34
C TRP A 79 -19.06 1.35 -6.27
N ALA A 80 -19.73 0.74 -7.24
CA ALA A 80 -21.18 0.53 -7.18
C ALA A 80 -21.57 -0.33 -5.98
N PHE A 81 -20.87 -1.44 -5.73
CA PHE A 81 -21.10 -2.28 -4.55
C PHE A 81 -20.92 -1.48 -3.25
N MET A 82 -19.85 -0.70 -3.14
CA MET A 82 -19.61 0.14 -1.96
C MET A 82 -20.67 1.22 -1.79
N GLY A 83 -21.05 1.91 -2.87
CA GLY A 83 -22.06 2.96 -2.85
C GLY A 83 -23.44 2.42 -2.48
N VAL A 84 -23.84 1.27 -3.02
CA VAL A 84 -25.12 0.63 -2.68
C VAL A 84 -25.09 0.14 -1.23
N GLY A 85 -24.07 -0.60 -0.81
CA GLY A 85 -23.98 -1.13 0.55
C GLY A 85 -23.97 -0.03 1.62
N PHE A 86 -23.25 1.07 1.36
CA PHE A 86 -23.21 2.22 2.26
C PHE A 86 -24.51 3.05 2.20
N GLY A 87 -25.09 3.22 1.02
CA GLY A 87 -26.29 4.03 0.81
C GLY A 87 -27.60 3.36 1.23
N LEU A 88 -27.64 2.03 1.26
CA LEU A 88 -28.85 1.24 1.53
C LEU A 88 -29.58 1.65 2.83
N PRO A 89 -28.90 1.81 3.98
CA PRO A 89 -29.59 2.18 5.22
C PRO A 89 -30.24 3.57 5.14
N PHE A 90 -29.61 4.51 4.43
CA PHE A 90 -30.13 5.88 4.26
C PHE A 90 -31.30 5.94 3.28
N GLY A 91 -31.25 5.12 2.21
CA GLY A 91 -32.37 4.97 1.29
C GLY A 91 -33.62 4.46 2.01
N ILE A 92 -33.47 3.39 2.80
CA ILE A 92 -34.56 2.82 3.61
C ILE A 92 -35.08 3.84 4.64
N ALA A 93 -34.19 4.53 5.35
CA ALA A 93 -34.58 5.54 6.32
C ALA A 93 -35.36 6.70 5.67
N GLY A 94 -34.91 7.18 4.52
CA GLY A 94 -35.59 8.21 3.75
C GLY A 94 -37.00 7.77 3.31
N GLU A 95 -37.14 6.54 2.83
CA GLU A 95 -38.44 5.96 2.46
C GLU A 95 -39.39 5.85 3.66
N ILE A 96 -38.91 5.38 4.81
CA ILE A 96 -39.71 5.29 6.04
C ILE A 96 -40.18 6.68 6.47
N ILE A 97 -39.29 7.67 6.47
CA ILE A 97 -39.63 9.05 6.84
C ILE A 97 -40.68 9.62 5.86
N ALA A 98 -40.47 9.45 4.56
CA ALA A 98 -41.40 9.92 3.53
C ALA A 98 -42.78 9.26 3.66
N THR A 99 -42.82 7.96 3.93
CA THR A 99 -44.07 7.21 4.14
C THR A 99 -44.82 7.72 5.36
N ASN A 100 -44.12 7.97 6.48
CA ASN A 100 -44.73 8.52 7.68
C ASN A 100 -45.27 9.94 7.49
N LEU A 101 -44.60 10.76 6.67
CA LEU A 101 -45.07 12.11 6.32
C LEU A 101 -46.28 12.08 5.38
N ALA A 102 -46.36 11.11 4.46
CA ALA A 102 -47.48 10.98 3.53
C ALA A 102 -48.79 10.48 4.18
N LEU A 103 -48.71 9.99 5.42
CA LEU A 103 -49.85 9.51 6.21
C LEU A 103 -50.36 10.55 7.24
N GLN A 104 -49.78 11.76 7.25
CA GLN A 104 -50.23 12.91 8.06
C GLN A 104 -51.14 13.84 7.26
#